data_AF-A0A959Y3F0-F1
#
_entry.id   AF-A0A959Y3F0-F1
#
_cell.length_a   1.000
_cell.length_b   1.000
_cell.length_c   1.000
_cell.angle_alpha   90.00
_cell.angle_beta   90.00
_cell.angle_gamma   90.00
#
_symmetry.space_group_name_H-M   'P 1'
#
loop_
_entity.id
_entity.type
_entity.pdbx_description
1 polymer ?
#
loop_
_entity_poly.entity_id
_entity_poly.type
_entity_poly.pdbx_seq_one_letter_code
_entity_poly.pdbx_strand_id
1 'polypeptide(L)'
;NIPVLDLAYYPSERGPYNYNPNLDSDGTLPIPQNNWAGITRRINTTDFEASNIEVIQFWMMDPFDPAVSNSQGQPASNVDSDNTTGGELYIDLGNISEDVLRDSRKAFENGLPKNLDDQAATTDETVWGVVPTTQSVVNAFAITDDNSNRFQDVGMDGLSDQQPDIEGRTEQGYFADYLNNLDPGARAVWQSDPSGDNYHFFRGSDYDAQNLDILERYKLFNGLEGNSITDEDSPESYPTQANTLPTTEDINQDQNLGESESYFEYKISLKPQDMVVGQNFITDRILATANTPEGPKQVYWYQFKVPVRLPDKVVNGIQDFRSIRFMRMYLKDWQQPVVLRFARLEFVRGEWRKYNFSLETPGEVIGGDPDATTYETAAVNIEENGNRTPINYVLPPGINQEIDVASANLRNLNEQSLQLLTCNLRDGDARASFRNVNFDIRSYK
;
A
#
# COMPACT_ATOMS: atom_id res chain seq x y z
N ASN A 1 11.29 5.73 17.89
CA ASN A 1 10.00 5.49 17.22
C ASN A 1 10.25 4.96 15.83
N ILE A 2 9.62 3.85 15.47
CA ILE A 2 9.67 3.29 14.12
C ILE A 2 8.48 3.91 13.36
N PRO A 3 8.68 4.55 12.20
CA PRO A 3 7.57 4.99 11.37
C PRO A 3 6.81 3.77 10.86
N VAL A 4 5.48 3.86 10.85
CA VAL A 4 4.57 2.81 10.41
C VAL A 4 3.66 3.35 9.32
N LEU A 5 3.17 2.45 8.47
CA LEU A 5 2.05 2.70 7.58
C LEU A 5 0.81 2.03 8.20
N ASP A 6 -0.19 2.82 8.52
CA ASP A 6 -1.49 2.33 8.99
C ASP A 6 -2.47 2.36 7.82
N LEU A 7 -3.02 1.20 7.47
CA LEU A 7 -4.05 1.05 6.45
C LEU A 7 -5.36 0.67 7.15
N ALA A 8 -6.22 1.67 7.38
CA ALA A 8 -7.56 1.47 7.90
C ALA A 8 -8.54 1.21 6.76
N TYR A 9 -9.34 0.16 6.87
CA TYR A 9 -10.33 -0.22 5.86
C TYR A 9 -11.67 -0.52 6.51
N TYR A 10 -12.70 0.16 6.02
CA TYR A 10 -14.08 0.05 6.47
C TYR A 10 -14.93 -0.53 5.33
N PRO A 11 -15.10 -1.86 5.26
CA PRO A 11 -15.63 -2.52 4.06
C PRO A 11 -17.12 -2.22 3.80
N SER A 12 -17.87 -1.78 4.82
CA SER A 12 -19.26 -1.35 4.69
C SER A 12 -19.39 0.12 4.30
N GLU A 13 -18.35 0.93 4.43
CA GLU A 13 -18.42 2.35 4.11
C GLU A 13 -18.13 2.59 2.62
N ARG A 14 -18.83 3.58 2.05
CA ARG A 14 -18.61 3.99 0.67
C ARG A 14 -17.33 4.83 0.60
N GLY A 15 -16.37 4.38 -0.19
CA GLY A 15 -15.18 5.17 -0.51
C GLY A 15 -15.43 6.23 -1.59
N PRO A 16 -14.42 7.06 -1.90
CA PRO A 16 -14.51 8.12 -2.90
C PRO A 16 -14.81 7.58 -4.30
N TYR A 17 -15.47 8.40 -5.11
CA TYR A 17 -15.87 8.18 -6.50
C TYR A 17 -16.65 6.88 -6.76
N ASN A 18 -17.41 6.43 -5.76
CA ASN A 18 -18.24 5.23 -5.85
C ASN A 18 -19.72 5.59 -5.97
N TYR A 19 -20.22 5.69 -7.20
CA TYR A 19 -21.64 6.00 -7.49
C TYR A 19 -22.53 4.75 -7.56
N ASN A 20 -22.28 3.75 -6.70
CA ASN A 20 -23.16 2.58 -6.59
C ASN A 20 -24.51 2.98 -5.96
N PRO A 21 -25.65 2.85 -6.68
CA PRO A 21 -26.95 3.28 -6.16
C PRO A 21 -27.52 2.33 -5.10
N ASN A 22 -26.96 1.12 -4.96
CA ASN A 22 -27.42 0.12 -4.01
C ASN A 22 -26.75 0.32 -2.65
N LEU A 23 -27.28 1.28 -1.88
CA LEU A 23 -26.88 1.60 -0.52
C LEU A 23 -28.03 1.30 0.45
N ASP A 24 -27.67 0.94 1.68
CA ASP A 24 -28.62 0.89 2.79
C ASP A 24 -29.08 2.31 3.16
N SER A 25 -30.19 2.45 3.90
CA SER A 25 -30.75 3.76 4.26
C SER A 25 -29.82 4.64 5.10
N ASP A 26 -28.77 4.09 5.70
CA ASP A 26 -27.73 4.83 6.43
C ASP A 26 -26.55 5.25 5.53
N GLY A 27 -26.61 4.96 4.23
CA GLY A 27 -25.58 5.28 3.26
C GLY A 27 -24.46 4.25 3.14
N THR A 28 -24.54 3.11 3.84
CA THR A 28 -23.53 2.04 3.80
C THR A 28 -23.76 1.05 2.65
N LEU A 29 -22.73 0.27 2.33
CA LEU A 29 -22.76 -0.78 1.32
C LEU A 29 -23.27 -2.10 1.95
N PRO A 30 -24.33 -2.72 1.38
CA PRO A 30 -25.03 -3.83 2.03
C PRO A 30 -24.25 -5.15 2.09
N ILE A 31 -23.23 -5.32 1.23
CA ILE A 31 -22.43 -6.55 1.17
C ILE A 31 -20.93 -6.18 1.26
N PRO A 32 -20.38 -6.00 2.47
CA PRO A 32 -19.01 -5.53 2.68
C PRO A 32 -17.94 -6.39 1.98
N GLN A 33 -18.18 -7.70 1.87
CA GLN A 33 -17.21 -8.66 1.32
C GLN A 33 -16.96 -8.49 -0.17
N ASN A 34 -17.91 -7.90 -0.90
CA ASN A 34 -17.76 -7.65 -2.33
C ASN A 34 -16.94 -6.40 -2.63
N ASN A 35 -16.69 -5.57 -1.61
CA ASN A 35 -15.99 -4.31 -1.77
C ASN A 35 -14.47 -4.54 -1.68
N TRP A 36 -13.74 -3.59 -2.25
CA TRP A 36 -12.30 -3.52 -2.15
C TRP A 36 -11.86 -2.07 -2.07
N ALA A 37 -10.68 -1.84 -1.50
CA ALA A 37 -10.02 -0.54 -1.51
C ALA A 37 -8.52 -0.75 -1.72
N GLY A 38 -7.88 0.15 -2.45
CA GLY A 38 -6.48 0.01 -2.80
C GLY A 38 -5.73 1.33 -2.84
N ILE A 39 -4.43 1.22 -2.62
CA ILE A 39 -3.47 2.31 -2.74
C ILE A 39 -2.39 1.91 -3.75
N THR A 40 -1.98 2.85 -4.59
CA THR A 40 -0.95 2.63 -5.60
C THR A 40 0.21 3.59 -5.37
N ARG A 41 1.43 3.10 -5.58
CA ARG A 41 2.65 3.89 -5.48
C ARG A 41 3.60 3.58 -6.62
N ARG A 42 4.24 4.61 -7.19
CA ARG A 42 5.36 4.43 -8.12
C ARG A 42 6.58 3.82 -7.42
N ILE A 43 7.31 2.98 -8.15
CA ILE A 43 8.58 2.40 -7.73
C ILE A 43 9.71 3.10 -8.48
N ASN A 44 10.70 3.59 -7.74
CA ASN A 44 11.83 4.31 -8.34
C ASN A 44 12.82 3.36 -9.03
N THR A 45 13.09 2.19 -8.43
CA THR A 45 14.02 1.20 -8.97
C THR A 45 13.24 0.11 -9.70
N THR A 46 13.03 0.27 -11.00
CA THR A 46 12.07 -0.56 -11.76
C THR A 46 12.64 -1.90 -12.25
N ASP A 47 13.96 -2.01 -12.41
CA ASP A 47 14.62 -3.26 -12.79
C ASP A 47 14.98 -4.09 -11.55
N PHE A 48 14.05 -4.96 -11.16
CA PHE A 48 14.19 -5.84 -10.00
C PHE A 48 15.19 -6.98 -10.26
N GLU A 49 15.41 -7.38 -11.51
CA GLU A 49 16.41 -8.39 -11.87
C GLU A 49 17.84 -7.85 -11.71
N ALA A 50 18.09 -6.65 -12.22
CA ALA A 50 19.38 -5.98 -12.07
C ALA A 50 19.66 -5.68 -10.60
N SER A 51 18.65 -5.19 -9.87
CA SER A 51 18.76 -4.82 -8.46
C SER A 51 18.66 -6.01 -7.49
N ASN A 52 18.42 -7.21 -8.03
CA ASN A 52 18.22 -8.46 -7.29
C ASN A 52 17.23 -8.31 -6.12
N ILE A 53 16.08 -7.68 -6.37
CA ILE A 53 14.97 -7.66 -5.42
C ILE A 53 14.37 -9.06 -5.39
N GLU A 54 14.31 -9.65 -4.20
CA GLU A 54 13.84 -11.04 -4.05
C GLU A 54 12.56 -11.13 -3.23
N VAL A 55 12.37 -10.23 -2.27
CA VAL A 55 11.30 -10.35 -1.27
C VAL A 55 10.67 -8.98 -1.00
N ILE A 56 9.33 -8.96 -0.89
CA ILE A 56 8.61 -7.90 -0.20
C ILE A 56 8.56 -8.30 1.29
N GLN A 57 9.18 -7.51 2.15
CA GLN A 57 9.23 -7.77 3.59
C GLN A 57 8.43 -6.71 4.34
N PHE A 58 7.70 -7.14 5.36
CA PHE A 58 7.11 -6.24 6.34
C PHE A 58 6.84 -6.95 7.66
N TRP A 59 6.76 -6.16 8.73
CA TRP A 59 6.18 -6.59 10.00
C TRP A 59 4.77 -6.03 10.09
N MET A 60 3.80 -6.87 10.42
CA MET A 60 2.41 -6.46 10.61
C MET A 60 1.97 -6.73 12.06
N MET A 61 1.38 -5.71 12.70
CA MET A 61 0.73 -5.89 13.99
C MET A 61 -0.47 -6.83 13.84
N ASP A 62 -0.70 -7.70 14.81
CA ASP A 62 -1.85 -8.60 14.84
C ASP A 62 -3.16 -7.81 14.70
N PRO A 63 -3.97 -8.01 13.66
CA PRO A 63 -5.15 -7.18 13.41
C PRO A 63 -6.42 -7.73 14.07
N PHE A 64 -6.36 -8.81 14.87
CA PHE A 64 -7.54 -9.54 15.33
C PHE A 64 -7.80 -9.44 16.84
N ASP A 65 -9.10 -9.50 17.17
CA ASP A 65 -9.62 -9.60 18.55
C ASP A 65 -9.11 -10.88 19.25
N PRO A 66 -8.70 -10.84 20.52
CA PRO A 66 -8.24 -12.02 21.27
C PRO A 66 -9.27 -13.16 21.44
N ALA A 67 -10.55 -12.94 21.10
CA ALA A 67 -11.60 -13.94 21.09
C ALA A 67 -11.45 -14.99 19.97
N VAL A 68 -10.61 -14.73 18.96
CA VAL A 68 -10.32 -15.68 17.88
C VAL A 68 -8.93 -16.29 18.01
N SER A 69 -8.78 -17.49 17.44
CA SER A 69 -7.52 -18.25 17.44
C SER A 69 -7.17 -18.74 16.05
N ASN A 70 -5.88 -18.92 15.81
CA ASN A 70 -5.40 -19.54 14.58
C ASN A 70 -5.69 -21.06 14.53
N SER A 71 -5.35 -21.70 13.40
CA SER A 71 -5.57 -23.14 13.21
C SER A 71 -4.79 -24.04 14.19
N GLN A 72 -3.82 -23.50 14.91
CA GLN A 72 -3.07 -24.19 15.97
C GLN A 72 -3.63 -23.90 17.38
N GLY A 73 -4.76 -23.19 17.48
CA GLY A 73 -5.39 -22.84 18.75
C GLY A 73 -4.69 -21.73 19.52
N GLN A 74 -3.78 -20.98 18.89
CA GLN A 74 -3.12 -19.83 19.51
C GLN A 74 -4.03 -18.61 19.35
N PRO A 75 -4.41 -17.92 20.44
CA PRO A 75 -5.27 -16.75 20.37
C PRO A 75 -4.55 -15.59 19.69
N ALA A 76 -5.33 -14.75 19.01
CA ALA A 76 -4.90 -13.42 18.63
C ALA A 76 -4.65 -12.55 19.88
N SER A 77 -4.02 -11.39 19.68
CA SER A 77 -3.43 -10.62 20.78
C SER A 77 -3.86 -9.17 20.85
N ASN A 78 -4.55 -8.64 19.84
CA ASN A 78 -4.83 -7.21 19.76
C ASN A 78 -6.16 -6.86 20.43
N VAL A 79 -6.08 -6.48 21.71
CA VAL A 79 -7.22 -6.04 22.52
C VAL A 79 -7.94 -4.79 22.03
N ASP A 80 -7.34 -4.04 21.10
CA ASP A 80 -7.90 -2.82 20.53
C ASP A 80 -8.53 -3.07 19.14
N SER A 81 -8.69 -4.33 18.72
CA SER A 81 -9.36 -4.71 17.48
C SER A 81 -10.65 -5.47 17.76
N ASP A 82 -11.70 -5.15 17.01
CA ASP A 82 -12.99 -5.87 17.00
C ASP A 82 -13.08 -6.90 15.84
N ASN A 83 -12.01 -7.05 15.05
CA ASN A 83 -12.03 -7.91 13.88
C ASN A 83 -11.86 -9.39 14.26
N THR A 84 -12.84 -10.22 13.88
CA THR A 84 -12.88 -11.66 14.17
C THR A 84 -12.93 -12.53 12.91
N THR A 85 -13.13 -11.92 11.74
CA THR A 85 -13.43 -12.61 10.48
C THR A 85 -12.23 -12.65 9.54
N GLY A 86 -11.49 -11.54 9.46
CA GLY A 86 -10.42 -11.36 8.50
C GLY A 86 -10.89 -11.14 7.06
N GLY A 87 -9.90 -11.13 6.16
CA GLY A 87 -10.07 -10.94 4.73
C GLY A 87 -8.76 -11.21 4.00
N GLU A 88 -8.51 -10.51 2.91
CA GLU A 88 -7.36 -10.75 2.04
C GLU A 88 -6.64 -9.43 1.73
N LEU A 89 -5.31 -9.50 1.73
CA LEU A 89 -4.42 -8.44 1.27
C LEU A 89 -3.77 -8.89 -0.03
N TYR A 90 -3.91 -8.07 -1.05
CA TYR A 90 -3.29 -8.28 -2.34
C TYR A 90 -2.19 -7.25 -2.57
N ILE A 91 -1.13 -7.69 -3.23
CA ILE A 91 -0.05 -6.83 -3.71
C ILE A 91 0.10 -7.09 -5.20
N ASP A 92 0.01 -6.06 -6.02
CA ASP A 92 0.30 -6.10 -7.45
C ASP A 92 1.63 -5.42 -7.70
N LEU A 93 2.50 -6.05 -8.50
CA LEU A 93 3.77 -5.49 -8.98
C LEU A 93 3.81 -5.48 -10.51
N GLY A 94 3.92 -4.31 -11.12
CA GLY A 94 4.09 -4.21 -12.57
C GLY A 94 3.71 -2.86 -13.13
N ASN A 95 3.02 -2.87 -14.27
CA ASN A 95 2.32 -1.72 -14.81
C ASN A 95 0.89 -1.76 -14.28
N ILE A 96 0.48 -0.67 -13.63
CA ILE A 96 -0.85 -0.47 -13.10
C ILE A 96 -1.38 0.81 -13.74
N SER A 97 -2.66 0.84 -14.06
CA SER A 97 -3.27 2.00 -14.67
C SER A 97 -3.26 3.20 -13.73
N GLU A 98 -2.97 4.36 -14.30
CA GLU A 98 -3.02 5.67 -13.63
C GLU A 98 -4.39 6.36 -13.83
N ASP A 99 -5.17 5.89 -14.81
CA ASP A 99 -6.60 6.20 -15.00
C ASP A 99 -7.40 5.58 -13.85
N VAL A 100 -7.65 6.39 -12.81
CA VAL A 100 -8.39 6.04 -11.59
C VAL A 100 -9.88 6.11 -11.89
N LEU A 101 -10.34 7.23 -12.45
CA LEU A 101 -11.68 7.45 -12.95
C LEU A 101 -11.74 7.02 -14.42
N ARG A 102 -12.10 5.75 -14.64
CA ARG A 102 -12.01 5.07 -15.95
C ARG A 102 -12.80 5.74 -17.08
N ASP A 103 -12.26 6.78 -17.69
CA ASP A 103 -12.82 7.49 -18.84
C ASP A 103 -11.78 7.82 -19.93
N SER A 104 -10.53 7.37 -19.73
CA SER A 104 -9.40 7.62 -20.64
C SER A 104 -9.09 9.11 -20.85
N ARG A 105 -9.49 9.97 -19.91
CA ARG A 105 -9.13 11.38 -19.84
C ARG A 105 -8.31 11.60 -18.59
N LYS A 106 -7.20 12.31 -18.73
CA LYS A 106 -6.35 12.64 -17.58
C LYS A 106 -7.03 13.71 -16.74
N ALA A 107 -7.45 13.38 -15.53
CA ALA A 107 -7.86 14.38 -14.55
C ALA A 107 -6.62 15.09 -13.97
N PHE A 108 -6.70 16.41 -13.87
CA PHE A 108 -5.72 17.24 -13.19
C PHE A 108 -6.33 18.59 -12.77
N GLU A 109 -6.31 18.86 -11.48
CA GLU A 109 -6.98 20.02 -10.87
C GLU A 109 -6.49 21.35 -11.43
N ASN A 110 -5.18 21.51 -11.67
CA ASN A 110 -4.64 22.80 -12.11
C ASN A 110 -4.96 23.17 -13.57
N GLY A 111 -5.64 22.29 -14.30
CA GLY A 111 -6.23 22.59 -15.61
C GLY A 111 -7.66 23.13 -15.54
N LEU A 112 -8.30 23.07 -14.38
CA LEU A 112 -9.65 23.58 -14.16
C LEU A 112 -9.67 25.12 -14.11
N PRO A 113 -10.83 25.76 -14.32
CA PRO A 113 -10.97 27.21 -14.24
C PRO A 113 -10.46 27.79 -12.92
N LYS A 114 -9.71 28.89 -12.98
CA LYS A 114 -9.18 29.56 -11.78
C LYS A 114 -10.22 30.42 -11.05
N ASN A 115 -11.31 30.72 -11.73
CA ASN A 115 -12.46 31.49 -11.29
C ASN A 115 -13.59 31.31 -12.31
N LEU A 116 -14.79 31.79 -11.98
CA LEU A 116 -15.99 31.66 -12.82
C LEU A 116 -15.89 32.33 -14.20
N ASP A 117 -14.98 33.29 -14.39
CA ASP A 117 -14.83 34.05 -15.64
C ASP A 117 -13.67 33.55 -16.51
N ASP A 118 -13.00 32.45 -16.13
CA ASP A 118 -11.82 31.92 -16.83
C ASP A 118 -12.17 31.17 -18.12
N GLN A 119 -12.41 31.92 -19.19
CA GLN A 119 -12.73 31.38 -20.51
C GLN A 119 -11.54 30.67 -21.20
N ALA A 120 -10.32 30.77 -20.66
CA ALA A 120 -9.15 30.10 -21.22
C ALA A 120 -9.06 28.63 -20.78
N ALA A 121 -9.61 28.32 -19.60
CA ALA A 121 -9.77 26.96 -19.11
C ALA A 121 -10.94 26.27 -19.85
N THR A 122 -10.60 25.34 -20.74
CA THR A 122 -11.59 24.58 -21.52
C THR A 122 -11.73 23.18 -20.94
N THR A 123 -12.96 22.79 -20.61
CA THR A 123 -13.29 21.51 -19.96
C THR A 123 -14.21 20.65 -20.83
N ASP A 124 -14.22 19.35 -20.57
CA ASP A 124 -15.10 18.34 -21.18
C ASP A 124 -15.80 17.55 -20.07
N GLU A 125 -16.98 17.00 -20.36
CA GLU A 125 -17.76 16.21 -19.40
C GLU A 125 -17.54 14.72 -19.67
N THR A 126 -17.37 13.94 -18.60
CA THR A 126 -17.20 12.49 -18.63
C THR A 126 -18.22 11.81 -17.72
N VAL A 127 -18.27 10.48 -17.73
CA VAL A 127 -19.18 9.77 -16.81
C VAL A 127 -18.83 9.97 -15.33
N TRP A 128 -17.62 10.46 -15.03
CA TRP A 128 -17.11 10.63 -13.67
C TRP A 128 -17.04 12.08 -13.21
N GLY A 129 -17.23 13.05 -14.11
CA GLY A 129 -17.17 14.46 -13.74
C GLY A 129 -16.73 15.35 -14.90
N VAL A 130 -15.96 16.39 -14.58
CA VAL A 130 -15.45 17.38 -15.51
C VAL A 130 -13.92 17.35 -15.54
N VAL A 131 -13.37 17.25 -16.75
CA VAL A 131 -11.92 17.16 -16.94
C VAL A 131 -11.41 18.30 -17.83
N PRO A 132 -10.18 18.81 -17.62
CA PRO A 132 -9.59 19.77 -18.53
C PRO A 132 -9.30 19.15 -19.92
N THR A 133 -9.45 19.94 -20.98
CA THR A 133 -9.12 19.53 -22.36
C THR A 133 -7.73 19.98 -22.81
N THR A 134 -7.06 20.76 -21.97
CA THR A 134 -5.72 21.28 -22.25
C THR A 134 -4.65 20.25 -21.88
N GLN A 135 -3.42 20.47 -22.33
CA GLN A 135 -2.29 19.65 -21.91
C GLN A 135 -1.67 20.24 -20.64
N SER A 136 -1.51 19.43 -19.60
CA SER A 136 -0.76 19.83 -18.41
C SER A 136 0.72 20.05 -18.75
N VAL A 137 1.23 21.26 -18.49
CA VAL A 137 2.64 21.63 -18.74
C VAL A 137 3.48 21.53 -17.46
N VAL A 138 2.92 21.96 -16.33
CA VAL A 138 3.54 21.93 -15.01
C VAL A 138 2.46 21.52 -14.02
N ASN A 139 2.74 20.58 -13.12
CA ASN A 139 1.82 20.23 -12.03
C ASN A 139 2.01 21.19 -10.85
N ALA A 140 1.35 22.34 -10.91
CA ALA A 140 1.34 23.34 -9.85
C ALA A 140 0.10 24.21 -9.97
N PHE A 141 -0.45 24.62 -8.82
CA PHE A 141 -1.47 25.66 -8.76
C PHE A 141 -0.90 27.00 -9.22
N ALA A 142 -1.77 27.89 -9.67
CA ALA A 142 -1.39 29.24 -10.07
C ALA A 142 -1.07 30.11 -8.84
N ILE A 143 0.20 30.07 -8.39
CA ILE A 143 0.69 30.81 -7.22
C ILE A 143 0.53 32.34 -7.35
N THR A 144 0.34 32.87 -8.56
CA THR A 144 0.29 34.32 -8.83
C THR A 144 -1.09 34.96 -8.66
N ASP A 145 -2.15 34.16 -8.57
CA ASP A 145 -3.53 34.66 -8.60
C ASP A 145 -4.17 34.38 -7.22
N ASP A 146 -4.38 35.43 -6.42
CA ASP A 146 -4.91 35.34 -5.05
C ASP A 146 -6.12 34.40 -4.97
N ASN A 147 -6.00 33.35 -4.17
CA ASN A 147 -7.07 32.40 -3.81
C ASN A 147 -7.73 31.64 -4.99
N SER A 148 -7.08 31.52 -6.14
CA SER A 148 -7.57 30.70 -7.28
C SER A 148 -7.62 29.20 -6.98
N ASN A 149 -6.80 28.74 -6.03
CA ASN A 149 -6.69 27.33 -5.63
C ASN A 149 -8.05 26.73 -5.23
N ARG A 150 -8.90 27.48 -4.52
CA ARG A 150 -10.23 27.02 -4.07
C ARG A 150 -11.17 26.56 -5.18
N PHE A 151 -10.93 27.00 -6.43
CA PHE A 151 -11.74 26.63 -7.60
C PHE A 151 -11.15 25.44 -8.35
N GLN A 152 -9.90 25.08 -8.05
CA GLN A 152 -9.16 24.02 -8.72
C GLN A 152 -9.00 22.78 -7.82
N ASP A 153 -8.82 22.95 -6.51
CA ASP A 153 -8.70 21.90 -5.49
C ASP A 153 -10.06 21.27 -5.16
N VAL A 154 -10.63 20.61 -6.17
CA VAL A 154 -12.00 20.05 -6.19
C VAL A 154 -11.98 18.56 -6.53
N GLY A 155 -10.87 17.87 -6.28
CA GLY A 155 -10.78 16.43 -6.49
C GLY A 155 -10.59 16.00 -7.95
N MET A 156 -10.74 14.69 -8.19
CA MET A 156 -10.57 14.07 -9.51
C MET A 156 -11.80 14.18 -10.40
N ASP A 157 -12.99 14.32 -9.82
CA ASP A 157 -14.23 14.56 -10.56
C ASP A 157 -14.33 16.01 -11.06
N GLY A 158 -13.53 16.94 -10.53
CA GLY A 158 -13.43 18.29 -11.07
C GLY A 158 -14.70 19.13 -10.85
N LEU A 159 -15.41 18.86 -9.77
CA LEU A 159 -16.68 19.47 -9.40
C LEU A 159 -16.64 19.80 -7.91
N SER A 160 -17.01 21.01 -7.51
CA SER A 160 -17.00 21.37 -6.09
C SER A 160 -18.34 21.14 -5.39
N ASP A 161 -18.26 20.72 -4.12
CA ASP A 161 -19.38 20.56 -3.20
C ASP A 161 -20.05 21.88 -2.80
N GLN A 162 -19.26 22.90 -2.47
CA GLN A 162 -19.73 24.09 -1.75
C GLN A 162 -20.02 25.30 -2.63
N GLN A 163 -19.32 25.43 -3.75
CA GLN A 163 -19.40 26.60 -4.62
C GLN A 163 -19.39 26.16 -6.09
N PRO A 164 -20.07 26.88 -7.00
CA PRO A 164 -19.85 26.65 -8.41
C PRO A 164 -18.42 27.04 -8.76
N ASP A 165 -17.63 26.06 -9.17
CA ASP A 165 -16.32 26.19 -9.80
C ASP A 165 -16.46 26.50 -11.31
N ILE A 166 -17.56 26.03 -11.89
CA ILE A 166 -17.99 26.32 -13.26
C ILE A 166 -19.40 26.93 -13.24
N GLU A 167 -19.63 27.98 -14.03
CA GLU A 167 -20.94 28.66 -14.07
C GLU A 167 -22.09 27.69 -14.34
N GLY A 168 -23.02 27.57 -13.36
CA GLY A 168 -24.21 26.75 -13.47
C GLY A 168 -24.00 25.25 -13.20
N ARG A 169 -22.82 24.84 -12.76
CA ARG A 169 -22.53 23.46 -12.37
C ARG A 169 -22.23 23.38 -10.87
N THR A 170 -22.79 22.36 -10.25
CA THR A 170 -22.47 21.92 -8.89
C THR A 170 -22.38 20.41 -8.94
N GLU A 171 -21.60 19.84 -8.04
CA GLU A 171 -21.35 18.41 -7.95
C GLU A 171 -22.68 17.64 -7.70
N GLN A 172 -23.51 18.12 -6.76
CA GLN A 172 -24.90 17.68 -6.56
C GLN A 172 -25.78 17.76 -7.85
N GLY A 173 -25.64 18.81 -8.64
CA GLY A 173 -26.42 19.01 -9.86
C GLY A 173 -26.01 18.04 -10.97
N TYR A 174 -24.71 17.78 -11.08
CA TYR A 174 -24.12 16.83 -12.01
C TYR A 174 -24.58 15.39 -11.71
N PHE A 175 -24.52 14.99 -10.45
CA PHE A 175 -24.90 13.65 -10.00
C PHE A 175 -26.39 13.51 -9.62
N ALA A 176 -27.25 14.43 -10.06
CA ALA A 176 -28.68 14.44 -9.71
C ALA A 176 -29.38 13.12 -10.07
N ASP A 177 -29.06 12.51 -11.22
CA ASP A 177 -29.65 11.23 -11.64
C ASP A 177 -29.23 10.08 -10.71
N TYR A 178 -27.96 10.05 -10.26
CA TYR A 178 -27.49 9.10 -9.26
C TYR A 178 -28.23 9.31 -7.93
N LEU A 179 -28.26 10.55 -7.42
CA LEU A 179 -28.92 10.91 -6.17
C LEU A 179 -30.43 10.61 -6.17
N ASN A 180 -31.09 10.74 -7.32
CA ASN A 180 -32.51 10.42 -7.47
C ASN A 180 -32.80 8.91 -7.43
N ASN A 181 -31.80 8.07 -7.69
CA ASN A 181 -31.93 6.61 -7.62
C ASN A 181 -31.61 6.02 -6.24
N LEU A 182 -31.09 6.84 -5.31
CA LEU A 182 -30.81 6.41 -3.94
C LEU A 182 -32.08 6.30 -3.09
N ASP A 183 -32.03 5.42 -2.08
CA ASP A 183 -32.99 5.45 -0.98
C ASP A 183 -33.01 6.84 -0.31
N PRO A 184 -34.15 7.36 0.14
CA PRO A 184 -34.22 8.70 0.74
C PRO A 184 -33.27 8.90 1.94
N GLY A 185 -33.00 7.85 2.72
CA GLY A 185 -32.02 7.91 3.81
C GLY A 185 -30.59 8.06 3.28
N ALA A 186 -30.19 7.19 2.34
CA ALA A 186 -28.88 7.24 1.70
C ALA A 186 -28.64 8.56 0.97
N ARG A 187 -29.67 9.09 0.28
CA ARG A 187 -29.61 10.41 -0.35
C ARG A 187 -29.36 11.51 0.66
N ALA A 188 -29.99 11.48 1.84
CA ALA A 188 -29.77 12.50 2.86
C ALA A 188 -28.32 12.53 3.36
N VAL A 189 -27.64 11.38 3.36
CA VAL A 189 -26.22 11.24 3.72
C VAL A 189 -25.31 11.77 2.61
N TRP A 190 -25.56 11.37 1.36
CA TRP A 190 -24.64 11.59 0.23
C TRP A 190 -25.00 12.76 -0.68
N GLN A 191 -26.06 13.52 -0.43
CA GLN A 191 -26.45 14.64 -1.31
C GLN A 191 -25.54 15.86 -1.24
N SER A 192 -24.76 16.00 -0.16
CA SER A 192 -23.84 17.14 0.03
C SER A 192 -22.44 16.86 -0.50
N ASP A 193 -22.12 15.59 -0.71
CA ASP A 193 -20.84 15.09 -1.22
C ASP A 193 -21.06 13.76 -1.98
N PRO A 194 -21.75 13.78 -3.15
CA PRO A 194 -21.93 12.62 -4.00
C PRO A 194 -20.64 11.88 -4.39
N SER A 195 -19.50 12.55 -4.54
CA SER A 195 -18.20 11.96 -4.87
C SER A 195 -17.53 11.33 -3.65
N GLY A 196 -17.82 11.79 -2.44
CA GLY A 196 -17.28 11.25 -1.19
C GLY A 196 -15.78 11.48 -1.03
N ASP A 197 -15.26 12.59 -1.54
CA ASP A 197 -13.83 12.87 -1.66
C ASP A 197 -13.36 14.12 -0.88
N ASN A 198 -14.21 14.69 -0.04
CA ASN A 198 -13.84 15.77 0.87
C ASN A 198 -12.63 15.45 1.75
N TYR A 199 -11.71 16.40 1.83
CA TYR A 199 -10.59 16.39 2.76
C TYR A 199 -10.94 17.01 4.12
N HIS A 200 -10.39 16.43 5.20
CA HIS A 200 -10.38 17.09 6.51
C HIS A 200 -9.07 16.86 7.28
N PHE A 201 -8.50 17.94 7.81
CA PHE A 201 -7.28 17.84 8.62
C PHE A 201 -7.56 17.18 9.97
N PHE A 202 -6.74 16.18 10.33
CA PHE A 202 -6.95 15.34 11.53
C PHE A 202 -6.89 16.09 12.88
N ARG A 203 -6.37 17.33 12.90
CA ARG A 203 -6.29 18.18 14.11
C ARG A 203 -7.30 19.33 14.13
N GLY A 204 -8.32 19.32 13.25
CA GLY A 204 -9.34 20.36 13.21
C GLY A 204 -9.95 20.64 14.59
N SER A 205 -10.19 21.92 14.88
CA SER A 205 -10.75 22.38 16.15
C SER A 205 -12.18 21.90 16.39
N ASP A 206 -12.90 21.63 15.32
CA ASP A 206 -14.22 21.00 15.31
C ASP A 206 -14.14 19.51 15.73
N TYR A 207 -13.12 18.77 15.28
CA TYR A 207 -12.85 17.39 15.73
C TYR A 207 -12.43 17.34 17.20
N ASP A 208 -11.71 18.37 17.67
CA ASP A 208 -11.43 18.57 19.10
C ASP A 208 -12.71 18.83 19.91
N ALA A 209 -13.59 19.70 19.41
CA ALA A 209 -14.87 19.98 20.08
C ALA A 209 -15.78 18.75 20.16
N GLN A 210 -15.73 17.88 19.14
CA GLN A 210 -16.46 16.61 19.09
C GLN A 210 -15.79 15.49 19.92
N ASN A 211 -14.56 15.68 20.39
CA ASN A 211 -13.74 14.67 21.07
C ASN A 211 -13.58 13.38 20.25
N LEU A 212 -13.37 13.50 18.93
CA LEU A 212 -13.18 12.34 18.06
C LEU A 212 -11.91 11.57 18.43
N ASP A 213 -11.97 10.25 18.27
CA ASP A 213 -10.82 9.37 18.45
C ASP A 213 -9.80 9.52 17.30
N ILE A 214 -8.68 8.82 17.42
CA ILE A 214 -7.61 8.93 16.42
C ILE A 214 -8.05 8.37 15.06
N LEU A 215 -8.78 7.26 15.00
CA LEU A 215 -9.12 6.61 13.74
C LEU A 215 -10.15 7.44 12.95
N GLU A 216 -11.17 7.97 13.64
CA GLU A 216 -12.16 8.88 13.06
C GLU A 216 -11.53 10.17 12.54
N ARG A 217 -10.52 10.71 13.24
CA ARG A 217 -9.81 11.92 12.78
C ARG A 217 -9.08 11.75 11.46
N TYR A 218 -8.57 10.55 11.16
CA TYR A 218 -7.85 10.29 9.90
C TYR A 218 -8.77 9.82 8.77
N LYS A 219 -10.06 9.63 9.03
CA LYS A 219 -11.03 9.04 8.08
C LYS A 219 -11.13 9.82 6.76
N LEU A 220 -11.12 11.14 6.84
CA LEU A 220 -11.19 12.05 5.68
C LEU A 220 -9.84 12.67 5.29
N PHE A 221 -8.74 12.24 5.92
CA PHE A 221 -7.43 12.87 5.67
C PHE A 221 -6.86 12.55 4.27
N ASN A 222 -7.35 11.48 3.62
CA ASN A 222 -6.94 11.11 2.27
C ASN A 222 -7.89 11.62 1.18
N GLY A 223 -8.88 12.46 1.53
CA GLY A 223 -9.75 13.13 0.56
C GLY A 223 -8.95 14.03 -0.40
N LEU A 224 -9.52 14.29 -1.57
CA LEU A 224 -8.90 15.03 -2.65
C LEU A 224 -9.41 16.47 -2.71
N GLU A 225 -10.73 16.72 -2.63
CA GLU A 225 -11.27 18.09 -2.58
C GLU A 225 -10.82 18.81 -1.30
N GLY A 226 -10.13 19.94 -1.45
CA GLY A 226 -9.66 20.80 -0.36
C GLY A 226 -8.36 20.33 0.31
N ASN A 227 -7.66 19.34 -0.23
CA ASN A 227 -6.45 18.78 0.38
C ASN A 227 -5.23 19.71 0.30
N SER A 228 -5.33 20.76 -0.51
CA SER A 228 -4.32 21.77 -0.78
C SER A 228 -4.76 23.17 -0.34
N ILE A 229 -5.72 23.25 0.59
CA ILE A 229 -6.25 24.51 1.16
C ILE A 229 -5.13 25.44 1.64
N THR A 230 -5.21 26.73 1.28
CA THR A 230 -4.21 27.72 1.67
C THR A 230 -4.38 28.17 3.13
N ASP A 231 -3.32 28.71 3.73
CA ASP A 231 -3.36 29.23 5.10
C ASP A 231 -4.37 30.38 5.26
N GLU A 232 -4.64 31.15 4.20
CA GLU A 232 -5.62 32.25 4.18
C GLU A 232 -7.07 31.76 4.17
N ASP A 233 -7.33 30.58 3.60
CA ASP A 233 -8.66 30.00 3.45
C ASP A 233 -8.98 28.95 4.52
N SER A 234 -7.96 28.45 5.21
CA SER A 234 -8.12 27.54 6.34
C SER A 234 -8.81 28.23 7.54
N PRO A 235 -9.78 27.57 8.19
CA PRO A 235 -10.39 28.08 9.42
C PRO A 235 -9.46 27.95 10.64
N GLU A 236 -8.33 27.24 10.50
CA GLU A 236 -7.38 26.96 11.58
C GLU A 236 -6.23 27.96 11.61
N SER A 237 -5.63 28.16 12.80
CA SER A 237 -4.52 29.10 12.98
C SER A 237 -3.14 28.52 12.61
N TYR A 238 -3.10 27.38 11.93
CA TYR A 238 -1.90 26.64 11.56
C TYR A 238 -2.12 25.95 10.22
N PRO A 239 -1.06 25.60 9.47
CA PRO A 239 -1.20 24.96 8.18
C PRO A 239 -1.93 23.63 8.28
N THR A 240 -2.97 23.48 7.46
CA THR A 240 -3.85 22.30 7.41
C THR A 240 -3.77 21.55 6.07
N GLN A 241 -3.05 22.09 5.08
CA GLN A 241 -2.84 21.42 3.79
C GLN A 241 -2.13 20.08 3.96
N ALA A 242 -2.63 19.04 3.27
CA ALA A 242 -1.95 17.75 3.16
C ALA A 242 -0.88 17.77 2.07
N ASN A 243 -1.15 18.49 0.98
CA ASN A 243 -0.25 18.63 -0.17
C ASN A 243 -0.23 20.08 -0.65
N THR A 244 0.78 20.43 -1.45
CA THR A 244 0.85 21.72 -2.17
C THR A 244 0.77 21.55 -3.67
N LEU A 245 0.74 20.30 -4.13
CA LEU A 245 0.65 19.92 -5.53
C LEU A 245 -0.80 19.55 -5.86
N PRO A 246 -1.31 19.98 -7.02
CA PRO A 246 -2.62 19.55 -7.52
C PRO A 246 -2.69 18.04 -7.67
N THR A 247 -3.87 17.51 -7.39
CA THR A 247 -4.24 16.12 -7.66
C THR A 247 -4.26 15.89 -9.16
N THR A 248 -3.65 14.78 -9.61
CA THR A 248 -3.64 14.37 -11.02
C THR A 248 -3.53 12.86 -11.17
N GLU A 249 -4.12 12.33 -12.23
CA GLU A 249 -3.95 10.95 -12.70
C GLU A 249 -2.62 10.74 -13.44
N ASP A 250 -1.52 11.07 -12.75
CA ASP A 250 -0.15 10.93 -13.22
C ASP A 250 0.77 10.68 -12.04
N ILE A 251 0.70 9.43 -11.56
CA ILE A 251 1.41 8.97 -10.36
C ILE A 251 2.92 9.00 -10.62
N ASN A 252 3.35 8.66 -11.83
CA ASN A 252 4.75 8.56 -12.21
C ASN A 252 5.39 9.91 -12.59
N GLN A 253 4.59 10.95 -12.88
CA GLN A 253 4.97 12.31 -13.28
C GLN A 253 5.67 12.39 -14.64
N ASP A 254 5.22 11.58 -15.61
CA ASP A 254 5.73 11.57 -16.99
C ASP A 254 4.91 12.43 -17.97
N GLN A 255 3.91 13.14 -17.44
CA GLN A 255 2.96 14.00 -18.13
C GLN A 255 1.93 13.28 -19.00
N ASN A 256 1.94 11.95 -19.10
CA ASN A 256 0.93 11.17 -19.82
C ASN A 256 -0.04 10.49 -18.85
N LEU A 257 -1.03 9.79 -19.42
CA LEU A 257 -1.92 8.88 -18.71
C LEU A 257 -1.58 7.46 -19.13
N GLY A 258 -1.06 6.66 -18.20
CA GLY A 258 -0.81 5.24 -18.43
C GLY A 258 -2.06 4.40 -18.14
N GLU A 259 -2.72 3.86 -19.17
CA GLU A 259 -3.95 3.05 -18.97
C GLU A 259 -3.68 1.54 -18.92
N SER A 260 -2.48 1.10 -19.30
CA SER A 260 -2.16 -0.32 -19.43
C SER A 260 -1.98 -1.00 -18.06
N GLU A 261 -2.69 -2.10 -17.84
CA GLU A 261 -2.43 -2.99 -16.70
C GLU A 261 -1.69 -4.24 -17.17
N SER A 262 -0.56 -4.55 -16.54
CA SER A 262 0.17 -5.82 -16.70
C SER A 262 1.03 -6.03 -15.47
N TYR A 263 0.67 -6.97 -14.61
CA TYR A 263 1.27 -7.09 -13.28
C TYR A 263 1.29 -8.52 -12.76
N PHE A 264 2.14 -8.74 -11.77
CA PHE A 264 2.22 -9.94 -10.94
C PHE A 264 1.42 -9.70 -9.67
N GLU A 265 0.48 -10.57 -9.36
CA GLU A 265 -0.41 -10.48 -8.20
C GLU A 265 0.05 -11.49 -7.13
N TYR A 266 0.15 -11.03 -5.88
CA TYR A 266 0.44 -11.83 -4.69
C TYR A 266 -0.72 -11.69 -3.71
N LYS A 267 -1.27 -12.82 -3.29
CA LYS A 267 -2.41 -12.92 -2.38
C LYS A 267 -1.93 -13.37 -1.00
N ILE A 268 -2.19 -12.55 0.01
CA ILE A 268 -1.85 -12.81 1.40
C ILE A 268 -3.17 -12.97 2.17
N SER A 269 -3.40 -14.17 2.73
CA SER A 269 -4.61 -14.44 3.51
C SER A 269 -4.49 -13.82 4.89
N LEU A 270 -5.32 -12.85 5.23
CA LEU A 270 -5.34 -12.24 6.56
C LEU A 270 -6.61 -12.71 7.27
N LYS A 271 -6.66 -13.99 7.58
CA LYS A 271 -7.74 -14.62 8.34
C LYS A 271 -7.17 -15.26 9.60
N PRO A 272 -7.88 -15.26 10.74
CA PRO A 272 -7.33 -15.75 12.00
C PRO A 272 -6.71 -17.14 11.88
N GLN A 273 -7.38 -18.08 11.19
CA GLN A 273 -6.89 -19.45 11.03
C GLN A 273 -5.54 -19.57 10.30
N ASP A 274 -5.19 -18.60 9.45
CA ASP A 274 -4.01 -18.60 8.58
C ASP A 274 -2.80 -17.87 9.22
N MET A 275 -2.99 -17.26 10.40
CA MET A 275 -1.94 -16.55 11.15
C MET A 275 -1.00 -17.52 11.88
N VAL A 276 -0.32 -18.38 11.12
CA VAL A 276 0.58 -19.43 11.60
C VAL A 276 1.97 -19.25 10.98
N VAL A 277 3.01 -19.21 11.83
CA VAL A 277 4.40 -19.13 11.37
C VAL A 277 4.75 -20.35 10.51
N GLY A 278 5.33 -20.10 9.34
CA GLY A 278 5.68 -21.11 8.34
C GLY A 278 4.61 -21.31 7.25
N GLN A 279 3.48 -20.61 7.32
CA GLN A 279 2.41 -20.61 6.31
C GLN A 279 2.15 -19.17 5.85
N ASN A 280 1.51 -19.01 4.69
CA ASN A 280 1.00 -17.70 4.23
C ASN A 280 2.07 -16.57 4.26
N PHE A 281 3.30 -16.93 3.85
CA PHE A 281 4.47 -16.04 3.86
C PHE A 281 4.93 -15.53 5.23
N ILE A 282 4.37 -16.04 6.33
CA ILE A 282 4.77 -15.68 7.70
C ILE A 282 6.04 -16.43 8.07
N THR A 283 7.13 -15.71 8.29
CA THR A 283 8.44 -16.31 8.64
C THR A 283 8.75 -16.27 10.12
N ASP A 284 8.18 -15.31 10.84
CA ASP A 284 8.41 -15.14 12.28
C ASP A 284 7.24 -14.42 12.96
N ARG A 285 7.20 -14.50 14.29
CA ARG A 285 6.27 -13.73 15.13
C ARG A 285 6.93 -13.41 16.46
N ILE A 286 6.82 -12.15 16.88
CA ILE A 286 7.30 -11.69 18.19
C ILE A 286 6.13 -11.15 19.02
N LEU A 287 6.12 -11.40 20.33
CA LEU A 287 5.19 -10.77 21.26
C LEU A 287 5.82 -9.49 21.80
N ALA A 288 5.35 -8.33 21.36
CA ALA A 288 5.79 -7.04 21.86
C ALA A 288 4.96 -6.63 23.07
N THR A 289 5.59 -5.97 24.05
CA THR A 289 4.90 -5.36 25.19
C THR A 289 5.14 -3.85 25.14
N ALA A 290 4.07 -3.06 25.17
CA ALA A 290 4.12 -1.61 25.16
C ALA A 290 3.42 -1.04 26.40
N ASN A 291 4.03 -0.04 27.04
CA ASN A 291 3.40 0.70 28.13
C ASN A 291 2.52 1.79 27.53
N THR A 292 1.20 1.64 27.69
CA THR A 292 0.22 2.65 27.27
C THR A 292 -0.26 3.45 28.50
N PRO A 293 -0.90 4.62 28.32
CA PRO A 293 -1.52 5.35 29.43
C PRO A 293 -2.53 4.52 30.25
N GLU A 294 -3.15 3.52 29.62
CA GLU A 294 -4.12 2.60 30.22
C GLU A 294 -3.47 1.40 30.93
N GLY A 295 -2.16 1.19 30.71
CA GLY A 295 -1.39 0.08 31.24
C GLY A 295 -0.56 -0.66 30.18
N PRO A 296 0.22 -1.68 30.58
CA PRO A 296 0.96 -2.51 29.64
C PRO A 296 0.01 -3.32 28.75
N LYS A 297 0.15 -3.19 27.44
CA LYS A 297 -0.53 -4.02 26.43
C LYS A 297 0.48 -4.93 25.74
N GLN A 298 0.06 -6.12 25.34
CA GLN A 298 0.88 -7.06 24.59
C GLN A 298 0.23 -7.32 23.23
N VAL A 299 1.02 -7.33 22.16
CA VAL A 299 0.54 -7.61 20.81
C VAL A 299 1.59 -8.35 20.01
N TYR A 300 1.15 -9.30 19.20
CA TYR A 300 2.01 -9.98 18.25
C TYR A 300 2.33 -9.07 17.06
N TRP A 301 3.57 -9.17 16.60
CA TRP A 301 4.00 -8.67 15.31
C TRP A 301 4.46 -9.85 14.46
N TYR A 302 3.87 -9.99 13.28
CA TYR A 302 4.14 -11.05 12.33
C TYR A 302 5.08 -10.55 11.25
N GLN A 303 6.16 -11.28 10.97
CA GLN A 303 7.05 -10.99 9.86
C GLN A 303 6.55 -11.72 8.61
N PHE A 304 6.25 -10.96 7.56
CA PHE A 304 5.92 -11.48 6.24
C PHE A 304 7.10 -11.33 5.30
N LYS A 305 7.38 -12.38 4.52
CA LYS A 305 8.36 -12.39 3.43
C LYS A 305 7.73 -13.00 2.19
N VAL A 306 7.26 -12.14 1.29
CA VAL A 306 6.59 -12.55 0.05
C VAL A 306 7.64 -12.63 -1.07
N PRO A 307 7.93 -13.84 -1.61
CA PRO A 307 8.91 -13.99 -2.68
C PRO A 307 8.39 -13.40 -3.99
N VAL A 308 9.10 -12.41 -4.54
CA VAL A 308 8.72 -11.71 -5.76
C VAL A 308 8.68 -12.67 -6.97
N ARG A 309 9.52 -13.69 -7.02
CA ARG A 309 9.55 -14.61 -8.18
C ARG A 309 8.45 -15.68 -8.16
N LEU A 310 7.56 -15.68 -7.16
CA LEU A 310 6.48 -16.66 -7.00
C LEU A 310 5.11 -15.98 -6.90
N PRO A 311 4.63 -15.34 -7.98
CA PRO A 311 3.31 -14.72 -7.99
C PRO A 311 2.20 -15.78 -8.01
N ASP A 312 1.05 -15.46 -7.40
CA ASP A 312 -0.15 -16.29 -7.47
C ASP A 312 -0.82 -16.20 -8.84
N LYS A 313 -0.71 -15.03 -9.48
CA LYS A 313 -1.30 -14.78 -10.81
C LYS A 313 -0.45 -13.80 -11.62
N VAL A 314 -0.45 -14.03 -12.94
CA VAL A 314 0.17 -13.14 -13.94
C VAL A 314 -0.94 -12.54 -14.79
N VAL A 315 -1.05 -11.21 -14.79
CA VAL A 315 -2.11 -10.48 -15.48
C VAL A 315 -1.58 -9.82 -16.75
N ASN A 316 -2.34 -9.94 -17.84
CA ASN A 316 -2.08 -9.33 -19.14
C ASN A 316 -0.67 -9.58 -19.71
N GLY A 317 -0.11 -10.75 -19.42
CA GLY A 317 1.06 -11.28 -20.14
C GLY A 317 2.40 -10.61 -19.83
N ILE A 318 2.55 -9.95 -18.67
CA ILE A 318 3.88 -9.53 -18.19
C ILE A 318 4.81 -10.75 -18.08
N GLN A 319 6.05 -10.62 -18.55
CA GLN A 319 6.97 -11.76 -18.72
C GLN A 319 8.06 -11.84 -17.66
N ASP A 320 8.54 -10.70 -17.18
CA ASP A 320 9.73 -10.61 -16.35
C ASP A 320 9.71 -9.39 -15.43
N PHE A 321 10.73 -9.29 -14.58
CA PHE A 321 10.83 -8.28 -13.52
C PHE A 321 11.77 -7.11 -13.88
N ARG A 322 12.04 -6.90 -15.17
CA ARG A 322 12.96 -5.82 -15.62
C ARG A 322 12.32 -4.44 -15.66
N SER A 323 10.98 -4.36 -15.64
CA SER A 323 10.25 -3.09 -15.68
C SER A 323 9.01 -3.11 -14.78
N ILE A 324 9.24 -3.08 -13.47
CA ILE A 324 8.20 -2.98 -12.44
C ILE A 324 8.06 -1.52 -12.03
N ARG A 325 7.02 -0.83 -12.53
CA ARG A 325 6.84 0.62 -12.35
C ARG A 325 6.01 0.99 -11.13
N PHE A 326 5.06 0.15 -10.76
CA PHE A 326 4.10 0.44 -9.70
C PHE A 326 3.94 -0.75 -8.75
N MET A 327 3.59 -0.43 -7.51
CA MET A 327 3.04 -1.36 -6.53
C MET A 327 1.62 -0.89 -6.20
N ARG A 328 0.63 -1.78 -6.30
CA ARG A 328 -0.73 -1.54 -5.77
C ARG A 328 -0.98 -2.52 -4.63
N MET A 329 -1.39 -2.01 -3.47
CA MET A 329 -1.86 -2.84 -2.37
C MET A 329 -3.35 -2.66 -2.24
N TYR A 330 -4.11 -3.73 -2.13
CA TYR A 330 -5.56 -3.63 -1.96
C TYR A 330 -6.12 -4.71 -1.03
N LEU A 331 -7.22 -4.37 -0.38
CA LEU A 331 -7.94 -5.23 0.56
C LEU A 331 -9.25 -5.67 -0.07
N LYS A 332 -9.58 -6.95 0.09
CA LYS A 332 -10.82 -7.55 -0.43
C LYS A 332 -11.30 -8.66 0.51
N ASP A 333 -12.59 -9.01 0.43
CA ASP A 333 -13.22 -10.11 1.17
C ASP A 333 -13.22 -9.89 2.70
N TRP A 334 -13.29 -8.63 3.13
CA TRP A 334 -13.43 -8.25 4.54
C TRP A 334 -14.90 -8.02 4.91
N GLN A 335 -15.28 -8.43 6.12
CA GLN A 335 -16.65 -8.26 6.62
C GLN A 335 -16.75 -7.19 7.70
N GLN A 336 -15.65 -6.94 8.40
CA GLN A 336 -15.55 -6.04 9.53
C GLN A 336 -14.42 -5.03 9.26
N PRO A 337 -14.50 -3.83 9.84
CA PRO A 337 -13.40 -2.87 9.81
C PRO A 337 -12.07 -3.48 10.27
N VAL A 338 -10.97 -3.01 9.71
CA VAL A 338 -9.63 -3.45 10.09
C VAL A 338 -8.63 -2.29 9.99
N VAL A 339 -7.64 -2.29 10.88
CA VAL A 339 -6.45 -1.45 10.77
C VAL A 339 -5.23 -2.34 10.62
N LEU A 340 -4.64 -2.36 9.43
CA LEU A 340 -3.40 -3.07 9.17
C LEU A 340 -2.22 -2.11 9.38
N ARG A 341 -1.48 -2.33 10.46
CA ARG A 341 -0.29 -1.54 10.79
C ARG A 341 0.98 -2.25 10.32
N PHE A 342 1.64 -1.65 9.35
CA PHE A 342 2.89 -2.15 8.76
C PHE A 342 4.09 -1.39 9.31
N ALA A 343 5.07 -2.11 9.85
CA ALA A 343 6.40 -1.62 10.12
C ALA A 343 7.38 -2.21 9.09
N ARG A 344 8.36 -1.42 8.65
CA ARG A 344 9.41 -1.87 7.73
C ARG A 344 8.86 -2.53 6.44
N LEU A 345 7.84 -1.94 5.83
CA LEU A 345 7.37 -2.36 4.51
C LEU A 345 8.38 -1.95 3.45
N GLU A 346 9.14 -2.92 2.95
CA GLU A 346 10.30 -2.66 2.10
C GLU A 346 10.57 -3.79 1.11
N PHE A 347 11.21 -3.43 0.01
CA PHE A 347 11.79 -4.41 -0.91
C PHE A 347 13.17 -4.81 -0.39
N VAL A 348 13.35 -6.10 -0.15
CA VAL A 348 14.63 -6.65 0.30
C VAL A 348 15.36 -7.24 -0.90
N ARG A 349 16.56 -6.70 -1.12
CA ARG A 349 17.50 -7.24 -2.11
C ARG A 349 18.22 -8.45 -1.54
N GLY A 350 18.40 -9.48 -2.36
CA GLY A 350 19.34 -10.56 -2.08
C GLY A 350 20.77 -10.09 -2.37
N GLU A 351 21.73 -10.36 -1.47
CA GLU A 351 23.15 -10.18 -1.82
C GLU A 351 23.68 -11.29 -2.72
N TRP A 352 23.03 -12.46 -2.66
CA TRP A 352 23.35 -13.65 -3.41
C TRP A 352 22.27 -13.88 -4.45
N ARG A 353 22.66 -14.43 -5.61
CA ARG A 353 21.77 -14.80 -6.70
C ARG A 353 21.70 -16.32 -6.81
N LYS A 354 20.50 -16.86 -7.01
CA LYS A 354 20.33 -18.28 -7.35
C LYS A 354 20.95 -18.56 -8.72
N TYR A 355 21.71 -19.65 -8.81
CA TYR A 355 22.18 -20.18 -10.08
C TYR A 355 21.08 -21.09 -10.66
N ASN A 356 20.38 -20.60 -11.69
CA ASN A 356 19.20 -21.27 -12.24
C ASN A 356 19.51 -22.33 -13.31
N PHE A 357 20.77 -22.46 -13.74
CA PHE A 357 21.17 -23.45 -14.75
C PHE A 357 21.58 -24.77 -14.09
N SER A 358 21.47 -25.87 -14.86
CA SER A 358 21.94 -27.18 -14.39
C SER A 358 23.45 -27.13 -14.09
N LEU A 359 23.82 -27.73 -12.97
CA LEU A 359 25.20 -27.95 -12.54
C LEU A 359 25.66 -29.41 -12.77
N GLU A 360 24.84 -30.21 -13.45
CA GLU A 360 25.20 -31.57 -13.83
C GLU A 360 26.39 -31.58 -14.79
N THR A 361 27.12 -32.70 -14.80
CA THR A 361 28.31 -32.83 -15.65
C THR A 361 27.91 -32.80 -17.14
N PRO A 362 28.65 -32.11 -18.03
CA PRO A 362 28.32 -32.09 -19.45
C PRO A 362 28.28 -33.51 -20.04
N GLY A 363 27.11 -33.92 -20.57
CA GLY A 363 26.84 -35.22 -21.19
C GLY A 363 25.48 -35.22 -21.89
N GLU A 364 25.10 -36.32 -22.57
CA GLU A 364 23.73 -36.46 -23.10
C GLU A 364 22.74 -36.60 -21.95
N VAL A 365 22.25 -35.45 -21.46
CA VAL A 365 21.12 -35.41 -20.52
C VAL A 365 19.85 -35.52 -21.37
N ILE A 366 19.12 -36.64 -21.20
CA ILE A 366 17.78 -36.76 -21.76
C ILE A 366 16.96 -35.65 -21.09
N GLY A 367 16.48 -34.68 -21.88
CA GLY A 367 15.64 -33.59 -21.38
C GLY A 367 14.46 -34.16 -20.63
N GLY A 368 14.54 -34.14 -19.30
CA GLY A 368 13.51 -34.65 -18.40
C GLY A 368 12.53 -33.56 -18.03
N ASP A 369 11.35 -34.00 -17.59
CA ASP A 369 10.30 -33.18 -16.98
C ASP A 369 10.86 -32.16 -15.96
N PRO A 370 10.15 -31.04 -15.75
CA PRO A 370 10.57 -30.00 -14.80
C PRO A 370 11.00 -30.59 -13.46
N ASP A 371 12.16 -30.14 -12.97
CA ASP A 371 12.75 -30.67 -11.74
C ASP A 371 11.87 -30.34 -10.52
N ALA A 372 11.57 -31.35 -9.70
CA ALA A 372 10.77 -31.21 -8.48
C ALA A 372 11.58 -30.60 -7.31
N THR A 373 12.87 -30.33 -7.51
CA THR A 373 13.76 -29.72 -6.52
C THR A 373 13.43 -28.25 -6.31
N THR A 374 13.09 -27.85 -5.09
CA THR A 374 12.88 -26.44 -4.71
C THR A 374 14.12 -25.88 -4.02
N TYR A 375 14.60 -24.72 -4.43
CA TYR A 375 15.80 -24.08 -3.87
C TYR A 375 15.52 -22.61 -3.51
N GLU A 376 15.73 -22.28 -2.23
CA GLU A 376 15.52 -20.95 -1.66
C GLU A 376 16.78 -20.40 -0.99
N THR A 377 16.95 -19.09 -1.11
CA THR A 377 18.11 -18.33 -0.60
C THR A 377 17.60 -17.18 0.25
N ALA A 378 18.06 -17.09 1.49
CA ALA A 378 17.67 -16.03 2.40
C ALA A 378 18.85 -15.62 3.29
N ALA A 379 18.73 -14.48 3.97
CA ALA A 379 19.62 -14.12 5.07
C ALA A 379 18.93 -14.42 6.40
N VAL A 380 19.67 -15.01 7.34
CA VAL A 380 19.28 -15.12 8.75
C VAL A 380 20.18 -14.22 9.58
N ASN A 381 19.62 -13.50 10.54
CA ASN A 381 20.36 -12.52 11.33
C ASN A 381 20.01 -12.55 12.81
N ILE A 382 20.90 -12.03 13.65
CA ILE A 382 20.74 -12.10 15.11
C ILE A 382 19.65 -11.18 15.66
N GLU A 383 19.44 -10.02 15.04
CA GLU A 383 18.42 -9.06 15.50
C GLU A 383 17.00 -9.56 15.23
N GLU A 384 16.75 -10.16 14.07
CA GLU A 384 15.43 -10.64 13.66
C GLU A 384 15.21 -12.11 14.03
N ASN A 385 16.21 -12.98 13.88
CA ASN A 385 16.03 -14.44 14.00
C ASN A 385 16.67 -15.03 15.26
N GLY A 386 17.14 -14.19 16.19
CA GLY A 386 17.76 -14.61 17.46
C GLY A 386 16.83 -15.40 18.39
N ASN A 387 15.51 -15.29 18.20
CA ASN A 387 14.47 -15.99 18.96
C ASN A 387 13.67 -17.00 18.12
N ARG A 388 14.09 -17.28 16.88
CA ARG A 388 13.36 -18.15 15.94
C ARG A 388 13.27 -19.59 16.46
N THR A 389 12.15 -20.26 16.21
CA THR A 389 11.92 -21.69 16.48
C THR A 389 11.87 -22.49 15.16
N PRO A 390 12.40 -23.72 15.06
CA PRO A 390 13.01 -24.55 16.13
C PRO A 390 14.49 -24.25 16.40
N ILE A 391 15.19 -23.62 15.46
CA ILE A 391 16.62 -23.29 15.59
C ILE A 391 16.72 -21.78 15.52
N ASN A 392 17.17 -21.19 16.63
CA ASN A 392 17.40 -19.77 16.71
C ASN A 392 18.80 -19.44 16.17
N TYR A 393 18.95 -18.23 15.64
CA TYR A 393 20.23 -17.77 15.14
C TYR A 393 21.11 -17.26 16.29
N VAL A 394 22.31 -17.82 16.43
CA VAL A 394 23.28 -17.45 17.46
C VAL A 394 24.62 -17.12 16.82
N LEU A 395 25.38 -16.22 17.47
CA LEU A 395 26.71 -15.85 16.98
C LEU A 395 27.59 -17.09 16.78
N PRO A 396 28.21 -17.25 15.61
CA PRO A 396 29.16 -18.33 15.38
C PRO A 396 30.30 -18.31 16.42
N PRO A 397 30.77 -19.47 16.91
CA PRO A 397 31.85 -19.53 17.88
C PRO A 397 33.11 -18.78 17.39
N GLY A 398 33.64 -17.89 18.23
CA GLY A 398 34.85 -17.11 17.92
C GLY A 398 34.63 -15.82 17.13
N ILE A 399 33.38 -15.51 16.77
CA ILE A 399 32.99 -14.23 16.16
C ILE A 399 32.35 -13.34 17.24
N ASN A 400 32.81 -12.09 17.33
CA ASN A 400 32.16 -11.06 18.13
C ASN A 400 31.39 -10.13 17.20
N GLN A 401 30.28 -9.57 17.66
CA GLN A 401 29.63 -8.48 16.94
C GLN A 401 30.57 -7.30 16.81
N GLU A 402 30.63 -6.74 15.61
CA GLU A 402 31.35 -5.52 15.36
C GLU A 402 30.68 -4.36 16.09
N ILE A 403 31.46 -3.43 16.63
CA ILE A 403 30.94 -2.26 17.34
C ILE A 403 31.03 -1.06 16.42
N ASP A 404 29.92 -0.36 16.24
CA ASP A 404 29.84 0.90 15.52
C ASP A 404 30.50 2.01 16.35
N VAL A 405 31.77 2.29 16.05
CA VAL A 405 32.56 3.34 16.70
C VAL A 405 32.23 4.75 16.21
N ALA A 406 31.40 4.89 15.16
CA ALA A 406 30.99 6.18 14.62
C ALA A 406 29.78 6.79 15.36
N SER A 407 29.07 5.98 16.14
CA SER A 407 27.94 6.40 16.97
C SER A 407 28.41 6.93 18.33
N ALA A 408 27.77 7.99 18.84
CA ALA A 408 28.02 8.53 20.19
C ALA A 408 27.73 7.51 21.31
N ASN A 409 26.85 6.54 21.05
CA ASN A 409 26.63 5.37 21.89
C ASN A 409 27.15 4.13 21.18
N LEU A 410 28.00 3.35 21.85
CA LEU A 410 28.48 2.07 21.32
C LEU A 410 27.29 1.17 21.04
N ARG A 411 27.10 0.82 19.76
CA ARG A 411 26.05 -0.08 19.30
C ARG A 411 26.71 -1.24 18.56
N ASN A 412 26.26 -2.46 18.84
CA ASN A 412 26.68 -3.62 18.07
C ASN A 412 26.02 -3.59 16.70
N LEU A 413 26.78 -3.89 15.65
CA LEU A 413 26.26 -4.10 14.32
C LEU A 413 25.58 -5.47 14.22
N ASN A 414 24.60 -5.54 13.32
CA ASN A 414 23.90 -6.78 13.02
C ASN A 414 24.89 -7.80 12.42
N GLU A 415 24.68 -9.07 12.74
CA GLU A 415 25.47 -10.20 12.24
C GLU A 415 24.52 -11.17 11.53
N GLN A 416 24.93 -11.61 10.33
CA GLN A 416 24.06 -12.34 9.42
C GLN A 416 24.79 -13.49 8.72
N SER A 417 24.06 -14.56 8.39
CA SER A 417 24.52 -15.68 7.59
C SER A 417 23.59 -15.97 6.41
N LEU A 418 24.12 -16.60 5.36
CA LEU A 418 23.36 -17.08 4.22
C LEU A 418 22.63 -18.38 4.60
N GLN A 419 21.30 -18.39 4.45
CA GLN A 419 20.44 -19.57 4.55
C GLN A 419 20.22 -20.14 3.14
N LEU A 420 20.57 -21.41 2.96
CA LEU A 420 20.26 -22.20 1.77
C LEU A 420 19.24 -23.28 2.15
N LEU A 421 18.03 -23.19 1.62
CA LEU A 421 16.98 -24.18 1.84
C LEU A 421 16.77 -24.97 0.55
N THR A 422 16.86 -26.29 0.63
CA THR A 422 16.63 -27.18 -0.51
C THR A 422 15.66 -28.29 -0.12
N CYS A 423 14.72 -28.61 -1.00
CA CYS A 423 13.83 -29.76 -0.83
C CYS A 423 13.86 -30.60 -2.11
N ASN A 424 13.73 -31.93 -1.97
CA ASN A 424 13.71 -32.89 -3.08
C ASN A 424 14.95 -32.87 -3.99
N LEU A 425 16.11 -32.44 -3.49
CA LEU A 425 17.36 -32.46 -4.24
C LEU A 425 17.71 -33.89 -4.67
N ARG A 426 17.88 -34.09 -5.97
CA ARG A 426 18.19 -35.40 -6.56
C ARG A 426 19.64 -35.80 -6.28
N ASP A 427 19.89 -37.11 -6.23
CA ASP A 427 21.26 -37.61 -6.14
C ASP A 427 22.06 -37.22 -7.39
N GLY A 428 23.28 -36.71 -7.19
CA GLY A 428 24.12 -36.18 -8.26
C GLY A 428 23.77 -34.77 -8.77
N ASP A 429 22.66 -34.18 -8.32
CA ASP A 429 22.26 -32.81 -8.66
C ASP A 429 22.79 -31.79 -7.63
N ALA A 430 23.02 -30.55 -8.08
CA ALA A 430 23.51 -29.47 -7.25
C ALA A 430 22.72 -28.18 -7.48
N ARG A 431 22.60 -27.39 -6.41
CA ARG A 431 22.06 -26.02 -6.45
C ARG A 431 23.11 -25.08 -5.87
N ALA A 432 23.25 -23.92 -6.49
CA ALA A 432 24.25 -22.95 -6.07
C ALA A 432 23.65 -21.55 -5.96
N SER A 433 24.28 -20.76 -5.09
CA SER A 433 24.13 -19.32 -5.02
C SER A 433 25.46 -18.68 -5.37
N PHE A 434 25.42 -17.57 -6.09
CA PHE A 434 26.62 -16.85 -6.47
C PHE A 434 26.47 -15.35 -6.21
N ARG A 435 27.61 -14.69 -5.98
CA ARG A 435 27.73 -13.25 -5.90
C ARG A 435 28.97 -12.86 -6.67
N ASN A 436 28.87 -11.77 -7.45
CA ASN A 436 30.04 -11.20 -8.10
C ASN A 436 30.88 -10.47 -7.05
N VAL A 437 32.13 -10.88 -6.94
CA VAL A 437 33.08 -10.33 -5.97
C VAL A 437 34.42 -10.10 -6.66
N ASN A 438 35.13 -9.06 -6.23
CA ASN A 438 36.50 -8.81 -6.64
C ASN A 438 37.39 -8.99 -5.42
N PHE A 439 37.79 -10.23 -5.16
CA PHE A 439 38.66 -10.59 -4.03
C PHE A 439 40.06 -10.97 -4.53
N ASP A 440 41.08 -10.35 -3.94
CA ASP A 440 42.45 -10.82 -4.05
C ASP A 440 42.84 -11.62 -2.81
N ILE A 441 42.69 -12.94 -2.90
CA ILE A 441 43.02 -13.86 -1.81
C ILE A 441 44.46 -14.39 -1.85
N ARG A 442 45.32 -13.90 -2.75
CA ARG A 442 46.66 -14.47 -2.97
C ARG A 442 47.58 -14.43 -1.73
N SER A 443 47.35 -13.48 -0.83
CA SER A 443 48.13 -13.30 0.40
C SER A 443 47.58 -14.08 1.59
N TYR A 444 46.38 -14.67 1.47
CA TYR A 444 45.75 -15.45 2.52
C TYR A 444 46.18 -16.92 2.39
N LYS A 445 46.49 -17.56 3.52
CA LYS A 445 46.99 -18.95 3.59
C LYS A 445 45.93 -19.91 4.08
#